data_AF-A0A2V5Z044-F1
#
_entry.id   AF-A0A2V5Z044-F1
#
_cell.length_a   1.000
_cell.length_b   1.000
_cell.length_c   1.000
_cell.angle_alpha   90.00
_cell.angle_beta   90.00
_cell.angle_gamma   90.00
#
_symmetry.space_group_name_H-M   'P 1'
#
loop_
_entity.id
_entity.type
_entity.pdbx_description
1 polymer ?
#
loop_
_entity_poly.entity_id
_entity_poly.type
_entity_poly.pdbx_seq_one_letter_code
_entity_poly.pdbx_strand_id
1 'polypeptide(L)'
;MVLTVSKRVEFSAARRLFSPKFSAEENRTLFGVESAAPYGTGRNYVAYFVFSGQPDPTTGMLINISEIKERAGQIIHDRYD
;
A
#
# COMPACT_ATOMS: atom_id res chain seq x y z
N MET A 1 18.37 22.32 -5.04
CA MET A 1 16.90 22.39 -5.03
C MET A 1 16.39 21.00 -4.71
N VAL A 2 15.65 20.80 -3.62
CA VAL A 2 15.09 19.47 -3.29
C VAL A 2 13.79 19.28 -4.08
N LEU A 3 13.70 18.21 -4.86
CA LEU A 3 12.50 17.78 -5.57
C LEU A 3 11.83 16.65 -4.78
N THR A 4 10.49 16.61 -4.79
CA THR A 4 9.71 15.47 -4.31
C THR A 4 8.82 14.95 -5.43
N VAL A 5 8.90 13.66 -5.71
CA VAL A 5 8.09 12.96 -6.72
C VAL A 5 7.29 11.88 -6.01
N SER A 6 6.02 11.72 -6.40
CA SER A 6 5.19 10.63 -5.90
C SER A 6 4.55 9.84 -7.04
N LYS A 7 4.42 8.53 -6.86
CA LYS A 7 3.64 7.65 -7.72
C LYS A 7 2.48 7.06 -6.93
N ARG A 8 1.27 7.31 -7.43
CA ARG A 8 0.03 6.70 -6.94
C ARG A 8 -0.23 5.39 -7.66
N VAL A 9 -0.52 4.33 -6.92
CA VAL A 9 -0.92 3.01 -7.42
C VAL A 9 -2.20 2.60 -6.70
N GLU A 10 -3.16 2.06 -7.46
CA GLU A 10 -4.39 1.47 -6.93
C GLU A 10 -4.30 -0.04 -7.03
N PHE A 11 -4.86 -0.75 -6.05
CA PHE A 11 -4.98 -2.21 -6.07
C PHE A 11 -6.14 -2.67 -5.21
N SER A 12 -6.65 -3.86 -5.48
CA SER A 12 -7.76 -4.46 -4.73
C SER A 12 -7.25 -5.61 -3.89
N ALA A 13 -7.60 -5.65 -2.60
CA ALA A 13 -7.22 -6.76 -1.74
C ALA A 13 -8.27 -7.03 -0.68
N ALA A 14 -8.37 -8.30 -0.26
CA ALA A 14 -9.19 -8.70 0.88
C ALA A 14 -8.35 -8.74 2.16
N ARG A 15 -8.95 -8.33 3.27
CA ARG A 15 -8.32 -8.42 4.60
C ARG A 15 -9.29 -8.85 5.68
N ARG A 16 -8.75 -9.43 6.74
CA ARG A 16 -9.43 -9.63 8.02
C ARG A 16 -8.49 -9.22 9.14
N LEU A 17 -8.90 -8.27 9.96
CA LEU A 17 -8.16 -7.92 11.17
C LEU A 17 -8.62 -8.85 12.29
N PHE A 18 -7.74 -9.75 12.72
CA PHE A 18 -8.03 -10.76 13.73
C PHE A 18 -6.74 -11.19 14.44
N SER A 19 -6.80 -11.30 15.76
CA SER A 19 -5.74 -11.87 16.59
C SER A 19 -6.24 -13.15 17.26
N PRO A 20 -5.55 -14.29 17.09
CA PRO A 20 -5.93 -15.55 17.73
C PRO A 20 -5.71 -15.54 19.26
N LYS A 21 -5.05 -14.51 19.79
CA LYS A 21 -4.82 -14.34 21.23
C LYS A 21 -5.99 -13.64 21.94
N PHE A 22 -6.93 -13.09 21.18
CA PHE A 22 -8.09 -12.37 21.71
C PHE A 22 -9.36 -13.18 21.51
N SER A 23 -10.30 -13.05 22.42
CA SER A 23 -11.67 -13.53 22.26
C SER A 23 -12.35 -12.87 21.05
N ALA A 24 -13.48 -13.43 20.61
CA ALA A 24 -14.25 -12.86 19.51
C ALA A 24 -14.79 -11.45 19.84
N GLU A 25 -15.14 -11.21 21.10
CA GLU A 25 -15.62 -9.91 21.56
C GLU A 25 -14.50 -8.88 21.58
N GLU A 26 -13.32 -9.22 22.11
CA GLU A 26 -12.15 -8.34 22.09
C GLU A 26 -11.71 -7.99 20.67
N ASN A 27 -11.69 -8.98 19.76
CA ASN A 27 -11.43 -8.72 18.34
C ASN A 27 -12.46 -7.75 17.74
N ARG A 28 -13.74 -7.91 18.05
CA ARG A 28 -14.80 -7.01 17.57
C ARG A 28 -14.67 -5.61 18.14
N THR A 29 -14.30 -5.47 19.40
CA THR A 29 -14.09 -4.17 20.05
C THR A 29 -12.88 -3.43 19.47
N LEU A 30 -11.77 -4.13 19.23
CA LEU A 30 -10.53 -3.52 18.73
C LEU A 30 -10.55 -3.26 17.22
N PHE A 31 -11.09 -4.20 16.44
CA PHE A 31 -10.98 -4.20 14.98
C PHE A 31 -12.34 -4.00 14.26
N GLY A 32 -13.41 -3.82 15.03
CA GLY A 32 -14.75 -3.58 14.52
C GLY A 32 -15.47 -4.86 14.06
N VAL A 33 -16.68 -4.67 13.53
CA VAL A 33 -17.58 -5.76 13.11
C VAL A 33 -16.99 -6.64 12.01
N GLU A 34 -16.12 -6.10 11.17
CA GLU A 34 -15.49 -6.84 10.07
C GLU A 34 -14.53 -7.93 10.54
N SER A 35 -14.03 -7.85 11.78
CA SER A 35 -13.21 -8.92 12.37
C SER A 35 -13.97 -10.25 12.50
N ALA A 36 -15.31 -10.18 12.55
CA ALA A 36 -16.19 -11.34 12.60
C ALA A 36 -16.46 -11.97 11.23
N ALA A 37 -16.10 -11.31 10.12
CA ALA A 37 -16.26 -11.87 8.77
C ALA A 37 -15.23 -13.00 8.55
N PRO A 38 -15.63 -14.29 8.50
CA PRO A 38 -14.67 -15.41 8.49
C PRO A 38 -13.72 -15.37 7.31
N TYR A 39 -14.22 -14.93 6.15
CA TYR A 39 -13.49 -14.80 4.89
C TYR A 39 -12.96 -13.38 4.63
N GLY A 40 -13.06 -12.48 5.62
CA GLY A 40 -12.64 -11.08 5.51
C GLY A 40 -13.54 -10.23 4.63
N THR A 41 -13.08 -9.02 4.34
CA THR A 41 -13.76 -8.05 3.46
C THR A 41 -12.77 -7.44 2.47
N GLY A 42 -13.27 -7.14 1.26
CA GLY A 42 -12.50 -6.51 0.18
C GLY A 42 -12.44 -4.99 0.30
N ARG A 43 -11.35 -4.40 -0.19
CA ARG A 43 -11.17 -2.95 -0.33
C ARG A 43 -10.31 -2.63 -1.54
N ASN A 44 -10.50 -1.43 -2.07
CA ASN A 44 -9.61 -0.81 -3.04
C ASN A 44 -8.66 0.12 -2.26
N TYR A 45 -7.37 -0.18 -2.35
CA TYR A 45 -6.31 0.55 -1.67
C TYR A 45 -5.62 1.50 -2.63
N VAL A 46 -5.07 2.57 -2.06
CA VAL A 46 -4.20 3.51 -2.77
C VAL A 46 -2.86 3.53 -2.04
N ALA A 47 -1.79 3.14 -2.74
CA ALA A 47 -0.42 3.25 -2.28
C ALA A 47 0.27 4.45 -2.93
N TYR A 48 1.00 5.22 -2.12
CA TYR A 48 1.85 6.33 -2.58
C TYR A 48 3.31 5.98 -2.35
N PHE A 49 4.09 5.91 -3.44
CA PHE A 49 5.53 5.78 -3.39
C PHE A 49 6.14 7.17 -3.55
N VAL A 50 6.72 7.71 -2.48
CA VAL A 50 7.20 9.09 -2.40
C VAL A 50 8.72 9.11 -2.29
N PHE A 51 9.37 9.89 -3.14
CA PHE A 51 10.82 10.04 -3.20
C PHE A 51 11.17 11.52 -3.13
N SER A 52 12.17 11.87 -2.33
CA SER A 52 12.66 13.25 -2.20
C SER A 52 14.18 13.27 -2.30
N GLY A 53 14.73 14.25 -3.02
CA GLY A 53 16.18 14.38 -3.18
C GLY A 53 16.58 15.48 -4.14
N GLN A 54 17.88 15.59 -4.42
CA GLN A 54 18.36 16.48 -5.48
C GLN A 54 18.11 15.81 -6.83
N PRO A 55 17.54 16.52 -7.83
CA PRO A 55 17.48 16.01 -9.18
C PRO A 55 18.89 15.88 -9.76
N ASP A 56 19.08 14.90 -10.63
CA ASP A 56 20.30 14.77 -11.41
C ASP A 56 20.55 16.05 -12.23
N PRO A 57 21.76 16.65 -12.18
CA PRO A 57 22.01 17.96 -12.77
C PRO A 57 22.03 17.94 -14.31
N THR A 58 22.16 16.78 -14.94
CA THR A 58 22.21 16.62 -16.39
C THR A 58 20.83 16.35 -16.99
N THR A 59 20.06 15.49 -16.34
CA THR A 59 18.74 15.04 -16.82
C THR A 59 17.57 15.78 -16.18
N GLY A 60 17.79 16.46 -15.04
CA GLY A 60 16.76 17.13 -14.25
C GLY A 60 15.81 16.17 -13.52
N MET A 61 16.03 14.86 -13.63
CA MET A 61 15.18 13.84 -13.01
C MET A 61 15.70 13.47 -11.62
N LEU A 62 14.79 13.34 -10.66
CA LEU A 62 15.11 12.71 -9.37
C LEU A 62 15.18 11.18 -9.52
N ILE A 63 14.22 10.62 -10.25
CA ILE A 63 14.05 9.19 -10.47
C ILE A 63 13.22 8.99 -11.73
N ASN A 64 13.49 7.92 -12.47
CA ASN A 64 12.70 7.57 -13.65
C ASN A 64 11.32 7.05 -13.23
N ILE A 65 10.26 7.77 -13.60
CA ILE A 65 8.87 7.43 -13.25
C ILE A 65 8.45 6.06 -13.83
N SER A 66 8.98 5.68 -14.99
CA SER A 66 8.69 4.39 -15.61
C SER A 66 9.24 3.23 -14.78
N GLU A 67 10.43 3.39 -14.20
CA GLU A 67 11.02 2.40 -13.29
C GLU A 67 10.22 2.28 -11.99
N ILE A 68 9.73 3.41 -11.45
CA ILE A 68 8.84 3.37 -10.28
C ILE A 68 7.58 2.58 -10.60
N LYS A 69 6.96 2.82 -11.77
CA LYS A 69 5.74 2.10 -12.17
C LYS A 69 5.98 0.58 -12.25
N GLU A 70 7.08 0.16 -12.86
CA GLU A 70 7.43 -1.26 -13.00
C GLU A 70 7.66 -1.92 -11.63
N ARG A 71 8.57 -1.35 -10.82
CA ARG A 71 8.94 -1.93 -9.52
C ARG A 71 7.78 -1.88 -8.51
N ALA A 72 7.05 -0.77 -8.45
CA ALA A 72 5.88 -0.66 -7.58
C ALA A 72 4.78 -1.62 -8.02
N GLY A 73 4.57 -1.77 -9.33
CA GLY A 73 3.63 -2.74 -9.89
C GLY A 73 3.96 -4.17 -9.48
N GLN A 74 5.23 -4.59 -9.62
CA GLN A 74 5.70 -5.92 -9.19
C GLN A 74 5.45 -6.17 -7.70
N ILE A 75 5.83 -5.23 -6.82
CA ILE A 75 5.63 -5.37 -5.37
C ILE A 75 4.15 -5.57 -5.01
N ILE A 76 3.25 -4.88 -5.71
CA ILE A 76 1.82 -4.94 -5.48
C ILE A 76 1.21 -6.20 -6.07
N HIS A 77 1.48 -6.51 -7.34
CA HIS A 77 0.96 -7.68 -8.05
C HIS A 77 1.41 -8.99 -7.40
N ASP A 78 2.69 -9.13 -7.08
CA ASP A 78 3.24 -10.38 -6.53
C ASP A 78 2.65 -10.76 -5.16
N ARG A 79 1.96 -9.84 -4.48
CA ARG A 79 1.50 -10.03 -3.11
C ARG A 79 0.01 -9.78 -2.88
N TYR A 80 -0.63 -8.92 -3.67
CA TYR A 80 -1.95 -8.40 -3.32
C TYR A 80 -2.99 -8.41 -4.44
N ASP A 81 -2.58 -8.36 -5.72
CA ASP A 81 -3.48 -8.28 -6.89
C ASP A 81 -3.09 -9.29 -7.96
#